data_AF-A0A3C0G478-F1
#
_entry.id   AF-A0A3C0G478-F1
#
_cell.length_a   1.000
_cell.length_b   1.000
_cell.length_c   1.000
_cell.angle_alpha   90.00
_cell.angle_beta   90.00
_cell.angle_gamma   90.00
#
_symmetry.space_group_name_H-M   'P 1'
#
loop_
_entity.id
_entity.type
_entity.pdbx_description
1 polymer ?
#
loop_
_entity_poly.entity_id
_entity_poly.type
_entity_poly.pdbx_seq_one_letter_code
_entity_poly.pdbx_strand_id
1 'polypeptide(L)'
;MAQLLDSNEIFFTPFEPKVANRFIMFIEGIPAYLVKKASRPTYTAEEIVLDHINVQRKIKGKVTWSDVTVELYDPVVPSAAQAVMEWVR
;
A
#
# COMPACT_ATOMS: atom_id res chain seq x y z
N MET A 1 -25.36 40.29 16.44
CA MET A 1 -25.69 39.35 15.36
C MET A 1 -24.78 38.14 15.53
N ALA A 2 -25.33 36.96 15.81
CA ALA A 2 -24.50 35.75 15.90
C ALA A 2 -24.02 35.38 14.49
N GLN A 3 -22.71 35.26 14.30
CA GLN A 3 -22.13 34.80 13.05
C GLN A 3 -22.16 33.27 13.04
N LEU A 4 -22.86 32.68 12.08
CA LEU A 4 -22.80 31.24 11.81
C LEU A 4 -21.39 30.95 11.30
N LEU A 5 -20.57 30.25 12.09
CA LEU A 5 -19.28 29.75 11.60
C LEU A 5 -19.54 28.67 10.54
N ASP A 6 -18.78 28.72 9.45
CA ASP A 6 -18.80 27.66 8.44
C ASP A 6 -18.24 26.37 9.04
N SER A 7 -18.74 25.20 8.63
CA SER A 7 -18.29 23.90 9.18
C SER A 7 -16.77 23.73 9.03
N ASN A 8 -16.18 24.31 7.99
CA ASN A 8 -14.72 24.31 7.76
C ASN A 8 -13.92 25.08 8.82
N GLU A 9 -14.53 26.04 9.50
CA GLU A 9 -13.89 26.85 10.55
C GLU A 9 -14.10 26.26 11.95
N ILE A 10 -15.07 25.34 12.11
CA ILE A 10 -15.43 24.71 13.40
C ILE A 10 -14.57 23.46 13.69
N PHE A 11 -14.12 22.74 12.66
CA PHE A 11 -13.32 21.53 12.82
C PHE A 11 -11.81 21.82 12.79
N PHE A 12 -11.10 21.44 13.86
CA PHE A 12 -9.64 21.56 13.99
C PHE A 12 -8.84 20.70 12.98
N THR A 13 -9.49 19.75 12.29
CA THR A 13 -8.87 18.91 11.26
C THR A 13 -9.77 18.81 10.02
N PRO A 14 -9.49 19.56 8.93
CA PRO A 14 -10.25 19.50 7.68
C PRO A 14 -10.03 18.22 6.85
N PHE A 15 -9.36 17.21 7.42
CA PHE A 15 -8.95 16.01 6.71
C PHE A 15 -9.31 14.73 7.49
N GLU A 16 -9.86 13.76 6.77
CA GLU A 16 -10.07 12.41 7.27
C GLU A 16 -8.75 11.61 7.20
N PRO A 17 -8.32 10.92 8.27
CA PRO A 17 -7.11 10.11 8.23
C PRO A 17 -7.29 8.91 7.30
N LYS A 18 -6.19 8.50 6.65
CA LYS A 18 -6.22 7.35 5.73
C LYS A 18 -6.51 6.05 6.49
N VAL A 19 -7.64 5.43 6.17
CA VAL A 19 -8.05 4.14 6.76
C VAL A 19 -7.60 2.97 5.87
N ALA A 20 -7.24 1.84 6.47
CA ALA A 20 -6.71 0.67 5.77
C ALA A 20 -7.73 -0.01 4.83
N ASN A 21 -9.03 0.10 5.10
CA ASN A 21 -10.11 -0.50 4.31
C ASN A 21 -10.59 0.38 3.15
N ARG A 22 -10.19 1.65 3.08
CA ARG A 22 -10.57 2.57 2.00
C ARG A 22 -9.51 2.54 0.91
N PHE A 23 -9.51 1.47 0.14
CA PHE A 23 -8.69 1.36 -1.06
C PHE A 23 -9.48 0.67 -2.19
N ILE A 24 -9.13 1.02 -3.43
CA ILE A 24 -9.51 0.29 -4.63
C ILE A 24 -8.23 -0.01 -5.38
N MET A 25 -8.07 -1.25 -5.81
CA MET A 25 -6.91 -1.69 -6.56
C MET A 25 -7.36 -2.16 -7.93
N PHE A 26 -6.80 -1.58 -8.98
CA PHE A 26 -7.04 -1.96 -10.36
C PHE A 26 -5.90 -2.85 -10.81
N ILE A 27 -6.23 -4.10 -11.17
CA ILE A 27 -5.32 -5.05 -11.81
C ILE A 27 -5.95 -5.37 -13.15
N GLU A 28 -5.15 -5.34 -14.22
CA GLU A 28 -5.64 -5.69 -15.55
C GLU A 28 -6.12 -7.15 -15.57
N GLY A 29 -7.33 -7.40 -16.09
CA GLY A 29 -7.92 -8.74 -16.15
C GLY A 29 -8.57 -9.24 -14.84
N ILE A 30 -8.33 -8.60 -13.69
CA ILE A 30 -8.95 -8.99 -12.40
C ILE A 30 -9.92 -7.89 -11.94
N PRO A 31 -11.22 -8.23 -11.78
CA PRO A 31 -12.20 -7.27 -11.25
C PRO A 31 -11.82 -6.74 -9.85
N ALA A 32 -11.82 -5.41 -9.69
CA ALA A 32 -11.36 -4.74 -8.48
C ALA A 32 -12.14 -5.13 -7.20
N TYR A 33 -13.41 -5.51 -7.32
CA TYR A 33 -14.24 -5.93 -6.19
C TYR A 33 -13.85 -7.32 -5.63
N LEU A 34 -13.05 -8.10 -6.35
CA LEU A 34 -12.52 -9.37 -5.86
C LEU A 34 -11.29 -9.18 -4.96
N VAL A 35 -10.63 -8.01 -5.03
CA VAL A 35 -9.43 -7.72 -4.24
C VAL A 35 -9.80 -7.42 -2.80
N LYS A 36 -9.45 -8.34 -1.88
CA LYS A 36 -9.75 -8.22 -0.45
C LYS A 36 -8.69 -7.41 0.29
N LYS A 37 -7.43 -7.71 0.02
CA LYS A 37 -6.28 -7.17 0.75
C LYS A 37 -5.07 -7.15 -0.16
N ALA A 38 -4.30 -6.08 -0.08
CA ALA A 38 -3.03 -5.98 -0.77
C ALA A 38 -1.98 -5.39 0.17
N SER A 39 -0.78 -5.96 0.15
CA SER A 39 0.37 -5.36 0.82
C SER A 39 0.81 -4.11 0.06
N ARG A 40 1.18 -3.06 0.79
CA ARG A 40 1.85 -1.92 0.16
C ARG A 40 3.23 -2.38 -0.35
N PRO A 41 3.67 -1.93 -1.54
CA PRO A 41 5.04 -2.15 -1.97
C PRO A 41 5.99 -1.58 -0.94
N THR A 42 6.93 -2.41 -0.49
CA THR A 42 8.00 -2.00 0.42
C THR A 42 9.33 -2.31 -0.24
N TYR A 43 10.38 -1.65 0.22
CA TYR A 43 11.74 -1.93 -0.19
C TYR A 43 12.61 -2.05 1.04
N THR A 44 13.60 -2.92 0.95
CA THR A 44 14.65 -3.05 1.94
C THR A 44 15.92 -2.44 1.35
N ALA A 45 16.53 -1.53 2.09
CA ALA A 45 17.82 -0.95 1.74
C ALA A 45 18.86 -1.54 2.69
N GLU A 46 19.77 -2.34 2.17
CA GLU A 46 20.87 -2.89 2.95
C GLU A 46 21.81 -1.76 3.37
N GLU A 47 22.46 -1.92 4.52
CA GLU A 47 23.43 -0.97 5.04
C GLU A 47 24.82 -1.60 5.02
N ILE A 48 25.77 -0.92 4.39
CA ILE A 48 27.18 -1.33 4.41
C ILE A 48 27.86 -0.48 5.47
N VAL A 49 28.27 -1.14 6.56
CA VAL A 49 29.03 -0.51 7.64
C VAL A 49 30.51 -0.55 7.27
N LEU A 50 31.12 0.63 7.24
CA LEU A 50 32.56 0.80 7.09
C LEU A 50 33.13 1.31 8.41
N ASP A 51 33.99 0.50 9.01
CA ASP A 51 34.69 0.88 10.23
C ASP A 51 35.92 1.72 9.89
N HIS A 52 36.07 2.85 10.59
CA HIS A 52 37.26 3.67 10.53
C HIS A 52 37.69 4.08 11.93
N ILE A 53 38.72 3.41 12.43
CA ILE A 53 39.29 3.59 13.77
C ILE A 53 38.19 3.39 14.84
N ASN A 54 37.70 4.48 15.44
CA ASN A 54 36.70 4.46 16.50
C ASN A 54 35.31 4.94 16.03
N VAL A 55 35.12 5.10 14.71
CA VAL A 55 33.88 5.61 14.11
C VAL A 55 33.37 4.61 13.08
N GLN A 56 32.08 4.33 13.13
CA GLN A 56 31.40 3.55 12.09
C GLN A 56 30.66 4.49 11.15
N ARG A 57 30.88 4.32 9.85
CA ARG A 57 30.13 5.02 8.80
C ARG A 57 29.20 4.04 8.12
N LYS A 58 27.96 4.45 7.96
CA LYS A 58 26.91 3.66 7.34
C LYS A 58 26.65 4.21 5.94
N ILE A 59 26.86 3.40 4.93
CA ILE A 59 26.59 3.75 3.52
C ILE A 59 25.42 2.90 3.04
N LYS A 60 24.54 3.51 2.25
CA LYS A 60 23.43 2.79 1.62
C LYS A 60 23.98 1.75 0.65
N GLY A 61 23.68 0.48 0.93
CA GLY A 61 23.98 -0.67 0.09
C GLY A 61 22.93 -0.87 -1.00
N LYS A 62 22.77 -2.12 -1.43
CA LYS A 62 21.80 -2.49 -2.47
C LYS A 62 20.37 -2.30 -1.95
N VAL A 63 19.48 -1.94 -2.86
CA VAL A 63 18.05 -1.82 -2.59
C VAL A 63 17.34 -2.95 -3.30
N THR A 64 16.56 -3.71 -2.55
CA THR A 64 15.71 -4.79 -3.07
C THR A 64 14.25 -4.46 -2.79
N TRP A 65 13.40 -4.61 -3.79
CA TRP A 65 11.96 -4.50 -3.61
C TRP A 65 11.43 -5.79 -2.98
N SER A 66 10.55 -5.64 -1.99
CA SER A 66 9.87 -6.78 -1.37
C SER A 66 8.73 -7.26 -2.26
N ASP A 67 8.38 -8.54 -2.13
CA ASP A 67 7.24 -9.13 -2.83
C ASP A 67 5.93 -8.44 -2.43
N VAL A 68 5.06 -8.23 -3.42
CA VAL A 68 3.71 -7.72 -3.21
C VAL A 68 2.75 -8.91 -3.13
N THR A 69 2.09 -9.07 -1.99
CA THR A 69 1.08 -10.10 -1.76
C THR A 69 -0.31 -9.51 -1.90
N VAL A 70 -1.16 -10.14 -2.71
CA VAL A 70 -2.57 -9.77 -2.91
C VAL A 70 -3.45 -10.97 -2.57
N GLU A 71 -4.45 -10.77 -1.72
CA GLU A 71 -5.46 -11.78 -1.38
C GLU A 71 -6.77 -11.43 -2.12
N LEU A 72 -7.31 -12.40 -2.86
CA LEU A 72 -8.56 -12.29 -3.61
C LEU A 72 -9.66 -13.11 -2.94
N TYR A 73 -10.91 -12.67 -3.09
CA TYR A 73 -12.08 -13.53 -2.86
C TYR A 73 -12.28 -14.46 -4.04
N ASP A 74 -12.52 -15.75 -3.81
CA ASP A 74 -12.77 -16.73 -4.86
C ASP A 74 -14.24 -17.23 -4.81
N PRO A 75 -15.16 -16.55 -5.52
CA PRO A 75 -16.53 -17.01 -5.69
C PRO A 75 -16.63 -18.05 -6.82
N VAL A 76 -17.74 -18.80 -6.85
CA VAL A 76 -17.94 -19.88 -7.84
C VAL A 76 -17.98 -19.37 -9.28
N VAL A 77 -18.65 -18.24 -9.53
CA VAL A 77 -18.66 -17.51 -10.81
C VAL A 77 -18.78 -16.02 -10.50
N PRO A 78 -17.92 -15.14 -11.02
CA PRO A 78 -16.67 -15.38 -11.77
C PRO A 78 -15.52 -15.82 -10.85
N SER A 79 -14.78 -16.88 -11.19
CA SER A 79 -13.67 -17.37 -10.36
C SER A 79 -12.47 -16.43 -10.41
N ALA A 80 -11.98 -16.03 -9.23
CA ALA A 80 -10.78 -15.22 -9.11
C ALA A 80 -9.53 -16.04 -9.43
N ALA A 81 -9.51 -17.32 -9.04
CA ALA A 81 -8.41 -18.22 -9.38
C ALA A 81 -8.25 -18.34 -10.91
N GLN A 82 -9.37 -18.49 -11.64
CA GLN A 82 -9.34 -18.50 -13.10
C GLN A 82 -8.80 -17.18 -13.68
N ALA A 83 -9.27 -16.04 -13.19
CA ALA A 83 -8.78 -14.73 -13.66
C ALA A 83 -7.27 -14.54 -13.44
N VAL A 84 -6.71 -15.03 -12.32
CA VAL A 84 -5.27 -15.03 -12.08
C VAL A 84 -4.54 -15.95 -13.06
N MET A 85 -5.07 -17.14 -13.35
CA MET A 85 -4.46 -18.07 -14.30
C MET A 85 -4.44 -17.52 -15.73
N GLU A 86 -5.50 -16.80 -16.15
CA GLU A 86 -5.55 -16.11 -17.44
C GLU A 86 -4.60 -14.91 -17.48
N TRP A 87 -4.41 -14.21 -16.36
CA TRP A 87 -3.50 -13.08 -16.26
C TRP A 87 -2.01 -13.49 -16.30
N VAL A 88 -1.66 -14.65 -15.75
CA VAL A 88 -0.29 -15.18 -15.76
C VAL A 88 0.10 -15.81 -17.10
N ARG A 89 -0.90 -16.30 -17.86
CA ARG A 89 -0.70 -17.01 -19.12
C ARG A 89 -0.22 -16.10 -20.24
#